data_AF-A0A7X8URG1-F1
#
_entry.id   AF-A0A7X8URG1-F1
#
_cell.length_a   1.000
_cell.length_b   1.000
_cell.length_c   1.000
_cell.angle_alpha   90.00
_cell.angle_beta   90.00
_cell.angle_gamma   90.00
#
_symmetry.space_group_name_H-M   'P 1'
#
loop_
_entity.id
_entity.type
_entity.pdbx_description
1 polymer ?
#
loop_
_entity_poly.entity_id
_entity_poly.type
_entity_poly.pdbx_seq_one_letter_code
_entity_poly.pdbx_strand_id
1 'polypeptide(L)'
;MTCPYYSISRTIKPDGEILRVVDKYQNTSRNVVGIITTNELICDQEGDVFYRDRSGNVILDRRYSNFYSELGTNLRLVPVVGNHWHNEYLRMQTFLLDECKMDGIYVDCFNSVMNDRMYDRWDGNSVEIDPHTGVVQGKFASLGIISSQARANWAKHCIDQNKVFVVNGYADTAELQSLPIISFCEAEWSFDPDSDSPLNTIEAADGQVSCPLGLGVSRIRQLRKTSKKTPAQMVQICIISYLRHGLLYCHYFPIVLNDGAYGMLRELYPFTPKELGEGFVIGEEKIAGCVSRTFDWPGPGEPKCKRFNLDGIEIPGGFETTRQEDGTWKIKVAIKDWKETYLISQMPVDTE
;
A
#
# COMPACT_ATOMS: atom_id res chain seq x y z
N MET A 1 -3.91 1.86 26.69
CA MET A 1 -3.77 0.45 27.12
C MET A 1 -2.52 -0.10 26.47
N THR A 2 -1.53 -0.45 27.27
CA THR A 2 -0.29 -1.11 26.84
C THR A 2 -0.62 -2.50 26.29
N CYS A 3 -0.48 -2.70 24.98
CA CYS A 3 -0.52 -4.04 24.40
C CYS A 3 0.83 -4.71 24.68
N PRO A 4 0.89 -5.82 25.44
CA PRO A 4 2.17 -6.40 25.79
C PRO A 4 2.75 -7.10 24.57
N TYR A 5 3.82 -6.54 24.00
CA TYR A 5 4.67 -7.25 23.05
C TYR A 5 5.41 -8.35 23.82
N TYR A 6 4.84 -9.55 23.88
CA TYR A 6 5.58 -10.72 24.34
C TYR A 6 6.40 -11.29 23.17
N SER A 7 7.71 -11.01 23.17
CA SER A 7 8.65 -11.79 22.37
C SER A 7 8.93 -13.10 23.10
N ILE A 8 8.51 -14.23 22.53
CA ILE A 8 9.07 -15.53 22.90
C ILE A 8 10.05 -15.89 21.80
N SER A 9 11.34 -15.77 22.09
CA SER A 9 12.43 -16.33 21.30
C SER A 9 12.47 -17.84 21.55
N ARG A 10 12.31 -18.64 20.49
CA ARG A 10 12.67 -20.07 20.51
C ARG A 10 13.98 -20.20 19.75
N THR A 11 15.04 -20.61 20.43
CA THR A 11 16.32 -20.93 19.79
C THR A 11 16.25 -22.36 19.30
N ILE A 12 16.35 -22.58 17.99
CA ILE A 12 16.53 -23.91 17.42
C ILE A 12 18.02 -24.12 17.24
N LYS A 13 18.63 -24.97 18.07
CA LYS A 13 20.02 -25.37 17.88
C LYS A 13 20.08 -26.52 16.88
N PRO A 14 20.95 -26.45 15.86
CA PRO A 14 21.22 -27.61 15.01
C PRO A 14 22.00 -28.65 15.83
N ASP A 15 21.48 -29.87 15.90
CA ASP A 15 22.21 -31.06 16.33
C ASP A 15 21.94 -32.14 15.28
N GLY A 16 22.86 -32.27 14.31
CA GLY A 16 22.62 -33.05 13.10
C GLY A 16 21.43 -32.55 12.29
N GLU A 17 20.78 -33.44 11.52
CA GLU A 17 19.82 -33.10 10.46
C GLU A 17 18.34 -33.01 10.92
N ILE A 18 18.05 -32.88 12.23
CA ILE A 18 16.67 -32.98 12.73
C ILE A 18 16.25 -31.76 13.56
N LEU A 19 15.27 -31.01 13.06
CA LEU A 19 14.59 -29.93 13.78
C LEU A 19 13.38 -30.49 14.56
N ARG A 20 13.42 -30.51 15.89
CA ARG A 20 12.25 -30.87 16.73
C ARG A 20 11.55 -29.62 17.27
N VAL A 21 10.24 -29.50 17.05
CA VAL A 21 9.39 -28.44 17.62
C VAL A 21 8.43 -29.05 18.63
N VAL A 22 8.43 -28.53 19.87
CA VAL A 22 7.51 -28.96 20.94
C VAL A 22 6.58 -27.79 21.33
N ASP A 23 5.28 -28.06 21.14
CA ASP A 23 4.06 -27.49 21.73
C ASP A 23 3.50 -26.06 21.47
N LYS A 24 2.16 -26.07 21.63
CA LYS A 24 0.97 -25.26 21.24
C LYS A 24 0.91 -23.74 21.58
N TYR A 25 0.22 -22.93 20.73
CA TYR A 25 -1.02 -22.13 21.02
C TYR A 25 -1.39 -21.05 19.94
N GLN A 26 -2.58 -20.43 20.11
CA GLN A 26 -3.60 -19.80 19.21
C GLN A 26 -3.48 -18.33 18.67
N ASN A 27 -4.22 -18.07 17.55
CA ASN A 27 -4.84 -16.83 16.96
C ASN A 27 -4.00 -15.61 16.48
N THR A 28 -4.20 -14.87 15.37
CA THR A 28 -5.09 -14.79 14.15
C THR A 28 -4.34 -14.12 12.97
N SER A 29 -4.81 -14.33 11.72
CA SER A 29 -4.56 -13.62 10.42
C SER A 29 -3.51 -14.23 9.47
N ARG A 30 -3.45 -13.80 8.18
CA ARG A 30 -3.17 -14.64 6.98
C ARG A 30 -2.07 -14.12 6.02
N ASN A 31 -1.16 -14.99 5.53
CA ASN A 31 -0.61 -15.13 4.16
C ASN A 31 0.45 -16.28 4.07
N VAL A 32 0.91 -16.59 2.84
CA VAL A 32 1.32 -17.89 2.20
C VAL A 32 2.50 -18.68 2.83
N VAL A 33 2.56 -19.99 2.51
CA VAL A 33 2.75 -21.13 3.42
C VAL A 33 3.93 -22.03 3.04
N GLY A 34 4.85 -22.30 3.97
CA GLY A 34 5.61 -23.56 4.00
C GLY A 34 5.09 -24.44 5.14
N ILE A 35 4.58 -25.65 4.83
CA ILE A 35 4.07 -26.58 5.86
C ILE A 35 5.15 -27.61 6.19
N ILE A 36 5.53 -27.74 7.46
CA ILE A 36 6.28 -28.90 7.97
C ILE A 36 5.27 -29.87 8.61
N THR A 37 4.67 -30.76 7.81
CA THR A 37 3.90 -31.87 8.38
C THR A 37 4.86 -32.96 8.83
N THR A 38 4.80 -33.33 10.11
CA THR A 38 5.34 -34.60 10.67
C THR A 38 6.75 -35.01 10.20
N ASN A 39 7.79 -34.57 10.89
CA ASN A 39 9.19 -35.04 10.75
C ASN A 39 9.83 -35.01 9.34
N GLU A 40 9.16 -34.47 8.32
CA GLU A 40 9.73 -34.27 6.99
C GLU A 40 9.74 -32.78 6.66
N LEU A 41 10.93 -32.27 6.33
CA LEU A 41 11.10 -30.92 5.82
C LEU A 41 10.66 -30.92 4.35
N ILE A 42 9.49 -30.37 4.04
CA ILE A 42 9.01 -30.26 2.65
C ILE A 42 9.84 -29.25 1.83
N CYS A 43 10.73 -28.46 2.46
CA CYS A 43 11.44 -27.35 1.83
C CYS A 43 12.97 -27.44 1.86
N ASP A 44 13.58 -28.61 1.69
CA ASP A 44 14.98 -28.68 1.22
C ASP A 44 15.00 -28.99 -0.29
N GLN A 45 14.25 -28.22 -1.07
CA GLN A 45 14.45 -28.23 -2.51
C GLN A 45 15.67 -27.35 -2.82
N GLU A 46 16.54 -27.80 -3.72
CA GLU A 46 17.77 -27.07 -4.09
C GLU A 46 17.45 -25.58 -4.38
N GLY A 47 18.12 -24.69 -3.63
CA GLY A 47 18.07 -23.24 -3.87
C GLY A 47 17.17 -22.41 -2.95
N ASP A 48 16.45 -23.01 -2.01
CA ASP A 48 15.64 -22.25 -1.05
C ASP A 48 16.50 -21.38 -0.09
N VAL A 49 15.98 -20.20 0.23
CA VAL A 49 16.66 -19.21 1.10
C VAL A 49 15.87 -19.00 2.38
N PHE A 50 16.39 -19.58 3.47
CA PHE A 50 15.81 -19.49 4.81
C PHE A 50 16.25 -18.23 5.53
N TYR A 51 15.34 -17.47 6.13
CA TYR A 51 15.75 -16.34 6.96
C TYR A 51 16.53 -16.80 8.20
N ARG A 52 17.77 -16.33 8.39
CA ARG A 52 18.64 -16.68 9.53
C ARG A 52 19.10 -15.47 10.33
N ASP A 53 19.08 -15.60 11.65
CA ASP A 53 19.59 -14.58 12.58
C ASP A 53 21.13 -14.54 12.64
N ARG A 54 21.67 -13.63 13.46
CA ARG A 54 23.12 -13.45 13.67
C ARG A 54 23.82 -14.70 14.23
N SER A 55 23.09 -15.57 14.92
CA SER A 55 23.62 -16.84 15.45
C SER A 55 23.46 -18.00 14.45
N GLY A 56 22.91 -17.75 13.26
CA GLY A 56 22.65 -18.75 12.23
C GLY A 56 21.35 -19.54 12.44
N ASN A 57 20.52 -19.19 13.44
CA ASN A 57 19.27 -19.88 13.68
C ASN A 57 18.25 -19.51 12.60
N VAL A 58 17.46 -20.49 12.15
CA VAL A 58 16.33 -20.25 11.25
C VAL A 58 15.23 -19.51 12.00
N ILE A 59 14.72 -18.43 11.39
CA ILE A 59 13.62 -17.64 11.93
C ILE A 59 12.29 -18.21 11.47
N LEU A 60 11.40 -18.42 12.43
CA LEU A 60 10.03 -18.84 12.21
C LEU A 60 9.13 -17.64 11.94
N ASP A 61 8.22 -17.78 10.99
CA ASP A 61 7.16 -16.80 10.81
C ASP A 61 5.98 -17.11 11.75
N ARG A 62 5.78 -16.25 12.74
CA ARG A 62 4.72 -16.37 13.73
C ARG A 62 3.53 -15.45 13.47
N ARG A 63 3.60 -14.62 12.42
CA ARG A 63 2.55 -13.63 12.13
C ARG A 63 1.24 -14.32 11.75
N TYR A 64 1.34 -15.49 11.09
CA TYR A 64 0.21 -16.22 10.52
C TYR A 64 0.15 -17.72 10.88
N SER A 65 0.93 -18.17 11.87
CA SER A 65 1.06 -19.58 12.27
C SER A 65 -0.22 -20.24 12.81
N ASN A 66 -1.26 -19.45 13.10
CA ASN A 66 -2.45 -19.89 13.80
C ASN A 66 -3.41 -20.75 12.96
N PHE A 67 -3.28 -20.71 11.63
CA PHE A 67 -4.05 -21.57 10.71
C PHE A 67 -3.42 -22.94 10.48
N TYR A 68 -2.15 -23.09 10.87
CA TYR A 68 -1.34 -24.27 10.58
C TYR A 68 -0.83 -24.94 11.86
N SER A 69 -1.36 -24.59 13.03
CA SER A 69 -0.85 -25.09 14.32
C SER A 69 -0.88 -26.61 14.45
N GLU A 70 -1.74 -27.29 13.67
CA GLU A 70 -1.81 -28.76 13.58
C GLU A 70 -1.14 -29.32 12.31
N LEU A 71 -0.80 -28.47 11.34
CA LEU A 71 -0.25 -28.85 10.04
C LEU A 71 1.26 -28.69 9.98
N GLY A 72 1.85 -27.77 10.74
CA GLY A 72 3.29 -27.62 10.77
C GLY A 72 3.82 -26.31 11.32
N THR A 73 5.14 -26.16 11.24
CA THR A 73 5.84 -24.92 11.61
C THR A 73 6.02 -24.04 10.37
N ASN A 74 5.65 -22.76 10.48
CA ASN A 74 5.77 -21.80 9.39
C ASN A 74 7.18 -21.18 9.38
N LEU A 75 7.90 -21.38 8.28
CA LEU A 75 9.24 -20.82 8.07
C LEU A 75 9.14 -19.51 7.32
N ARG A 76 10.01 -18.56 7.65
CA ARG A 76 10.14 -17.34 6.85
C ARG A 76 11.09 -17.57 5.69
N LEU A 77 10.56 -17.50 4.47
CA LEU A 77 11.27 -17.79 3.23
C LEU A 77 11.46 -16.50 2.43
N VAL A 78 12.57 -16.41 1.72
CA VAL A 78 12.92 -15.23 0.92
C VAL A 78 12.84 -15.59 -0.56
N PRO A 79 11.98 -14.94 -1.36
CA PRO A 79 11.94 -15.17 -2.79
C PRO A 79 13.20 -14.57 -3.43
N VAL A 80 13.98 -15.41 -4.11
CA VAL A 80 15.15 -15.02 -4.87
C VAL A 80 15.02 -15.65 -6.25
N VAL A 81 15.44 -14.93 -7.29
CA VAL A 81 15.33 -15.41 -8.68
C VAL A 81 15.89 -16.83 -8.79
N GLY A 82 15.10 -17.71 -9.38
CA GLY A 82 15.44 -19.12 -9.60
C GLY A 82 15.05 -20.08 -8.48
N ASN A 83 14.76 -19.61 -7.27
CA ASN A 83 14.33 -20.52 -6.19
C ASN A 83 12.89 -21.01 -6.34
N HIS A 84 12.52 -22.00 -5.55
CA HIS A 84 11.19 -22.62 -5.59
C HIS A 84 10.08 -21.59 -5.47
N TRP A 85 10.14 -20.72 -4.45
CA TRP A 85 9.09 -19.74 -4.17
C TRP A 85 8.97 -18.64 -5.22
N HIS A 86 10.07 -18.26 -5.87
CA HIS A 86 10.03 -17.36 -7.02
C HIS A 86 9.24 -17.98 -8.17
N ASN A 87 9.54 -19.24 -8.51
CA ASN A 87 8.93 -19.96 -9.61
C ASN A 87 7.46 -20.30 -9.31
N GLU A 88 7.17 -20.71 -8.08
CA GLU A 88 5.82 -21.05 -7.64
C GLU A 88 4.89 -19.83 -7.68
N TYR A 89 5.39 -18.67 -7.24
CA TYR A 89 4.61 -17.43 -7.33
C TYR A 89 4.31 -17.03 -8.78
N LEU A 90 5.27 -17.19 -9.69
CA LEU A 90 5.04 -16.97 -11.13
C LEU A 90 4.00 -17.95 -11.67
N ARG A 91 4.09 -19.25 -11.33
CA ARG A 91 3.12 -20.28 -11.73
C ARG A 91 1.71 -19.94 -11.26
N MET A 92 1.57 -19.48 -10.01
CA MET A 92 0.28 -19.03 -9.46
C MET A 92 -0.28 -17.82 -10.22
N GLN A 93 0.57 -16.84 -10.54
CA GLN A 93 0.14 -15.70 -11.35
C GLN A 93 -0.31 -16.12 -12.75
N THR A 94 0.45 -16.99 -13.43
CA THR A 94 0.07 -17.52 -14.75
C THR A 94 -1.30 -18.18 -14.68
N PHE A 95 -1.56 -19.03 -13.69
CA PHE A 95 -2.88 -19.63 -13.49
C PHE A 95 -4.00 -18.57 -13.33
N LEU A 96 -3.77 -17.55 -12.50
CA LEU A 96 -4.76 -16.49 -12.25
C LEU A 96 -5.04 -15.62 -13.49
N LEU A 97 -4.00 -15.24 -14.22
CA LEU A 97 -4.11 -14.36 -15.38
C LEU A 97 -4.58 -15.12 -16.63
N ASP A 98 -4.03 -16.31 -16.88
CA ASP A 98 -4.23 -17.03 -18.13
C ASP A 98 -5.41 -18.01 -18.07
N GLU A 99 -5.60 -18.72 -16.96
CA GLU A 99 -6.70 -19.69 -16.85
C GLU A 99 -7.94 -19.05 -16.25
N CYS A 100 -7.78 -18.30 -15.16
CA CYS A 100 -8.89 -17.64 -14.48
C CYS A 100 -9.27 -16.28 -15.10
N LYS A 101 -8.48 -15.78 -16.06
CA LYS A 101 -8.74 -14.55 -16.81
C LYS A 101 -8.90 -13.30 -15.94
N MET A 102 -8.18 -13.25 -14.81
CA MET A 102 -8.19 -12.07 -13.94
C MET A 102 -7.60 -10.85 -14.66
N ASP A 103 -8.05 -9.65 -14.28
CA ASP A 103 -7.56 -8.38 -14.85
C ASP A 103 -6.34 -7.80 -14.15
N GLY A 104 -5.93 -8.44 -13.05
CA GLY A 104 -4.79 -8.00 -12.28
C GLY A 104 -4.50 -8.87 -11.07
N ILE A 105 -3.43 -8.52 -10.38
CA ILE A 105 -2.95 -9.18 -9.16
C ILE A 105 -2.80 -8.12 -8.08
N TYR A 106 -3.31 -8.43 -6.89
CA TYR A 106 -3.04 -7.66 -5.67
C TYR A 106 -2.13 -8.47 -4.74
N VAL A 107 -1.09 -7.82 -4.21
CA VAL A 107 -0.13 -8.44 -3.30
C VAL A 107 -0.02 -7.65 -2.01
N ASP A 108 -0.51 -8.26 -0.93
CA ASP A 108 -0.34 -7.73 0.41
C ASP A 108 1.06 -8.04 0.97
N CYS A 109 1.58 -7.19 1.85
CA CYS A 109 2.92 -7.31 2.45
C CYS A 109 4.09 -7.41 1.44
N PHE A 110 3.96 -6.82 0.25
CA PHE A 110 4.94 -6.96 -0.85
C PHE A 110 6.32 -6.36 -0.51
N ASN A 111 6.35 -5.28 0.26
CA ASN A 111 7.56 -4.52 0.64
C ASN A 111 7.98 -4.75 2.11
N SER A 112 7.32 -5.67 2.84
CA SER A 112 7.48 -5.84 4.30
C SER A 112 8.77 -6.55 4.75
N VAL A 113 9.84 -6.47 3.96
CA VAL A 113 11.11 -7.18 4.17
C VAL A 113 12.30 -6.25 4.43
N MET A 114 12.08 -4.93 4.48
CA MET A 114 13.14 -3.91 4.51
C MET A 114 14.00 -3.89 5.77
N ASN A 115 13.44 -4.24 6.92
CA ASN A 115 14.19 -4.24 8.19
C ASN A 115 14.81 -5.59 8.53
N ASP A 116 14.61 -6.59 7.69
CA ASP A 116 15.06 -7.94 7.98
C ASP A 116 16.45 -8.19 7.45
N ARG A 117 17.29 -8.72 8.35
CA ARG A 117 18.73 -8.86 8.16
C ARG A 117 19.14 -10.31 8.29
N MET A 118 19.77 -10.82 7.26
CA MET A 118 20.29 -12.17 7.22
C MET A 118 21.81 -12.13 7.31
N TYR A 119 22.37 -12.84 8.29
CA TYR A 119 23.81 -12.70 8.62
C TYR A 119 24.67 -13.86 8.10
N ASP A 120 24.08 -14.87 7.47
CA ASP A 120 24.81 -16.00 6.87
C ASP A 120 25.41 -15.67 5.50
N ARG A 121 25.09 -14.50 4.94
CA ARG A 121 25.54 -14.03 3.63
C ARG A 121 25.57 -12.50 3.59
N TRP A 122 26.20 -11.97 2.55
CA TRP A 122 26.23 -10.53 2.25
C TRP A 122 25.56 -10.28 0.91
N ASP A 123 24.71 -9.25 0.84
CA ASP A 123 24.03 -8.83 -0.40
C ASP A 123 24.88 -7.90 -1.28
N GLY A 124 26.13 -7.65 -0.89
CA GLY A 124 27.04 -6.73 -1.58
C GLY A 124 26.87 -5.25 -1.24
N ASN A 125 25.84 -4.88 -0.46
CA ASN A 125 25.43 -3.49 -0.25
C ASN A 125 25.26 -3.13 1.24
N SER A 126 24.79 -4.07 2.05
CA SER A 126 24.32 -3.80 3.41
C SER A 126 25.39 -4.07 4.47
N VAL A 127 25.53 -3.12 5.40
CA VAL A 127 26.48 -3.17 6.51
C VAL A 127 25.86 -2.63 7.79
N GLU A 128 26.29 -3.15 8.94
CA GLU A 128 26.02 -2.53 10.23
C GLU A 128 27.04 -1.41 10.45
N ILE A 129 26.58 -0.20 10.77
CA ILE A 129 27.41 0.95 11.06
C ILE A 129 27.18 1.35 12.51
N ASP A 130 28.27 1.58 13.25
CA ASP A 130 28.21 2.22 14.55
C ASP A 130 27.69 3.66 14.37
N PRO A 131 26.52 4.03 14.93
CA PRO A 131 25.93 5.34 14.70
C PRO A 131 26.75 6.49 15.32
N HIS A 132 27.68 6.20 16.23
CA HIS A 132 28.52 7.20 16.88
C HIS A 132 29.87 7.37 16.20
N THR A 133 30.45 6.28 15.70
CA THR A 133 31.81 6.30 15.13
C THR A 133 31.83 6.24 13.60
N GLY A 134 30.73 5.84 12.97
CA GLY A 134 30.64 5.60 11.53
C GLY A 134 31.40 4.35 11.06
N VAL A 135 31.92 3.54 11.99
CA VAL A 135 32.70 2.35 11.67
C VAL A 135 31.77 1.20 11.26
N VAL A 136 32.14 0.51 10.18
CA VAL A 136 31.46 -0.72 9.74
C VAL A 136 31.77 -1.86 10.72
N GLN A 137 30.73 -2.42 11.33
CA GLN A 137 30.81 -3.49 12.34
C GLN A 137 30.55 -4.88 11.75
N GLY A 138 29.95 -4.97 10.57
CA GLY A 138 29.61 -6.25 9.96
C GLY A 138 28.88 -6.09 8.63
N LYS A 139 28.83 -7.20 7.88
CA LYS A 139 28.10 -7.34 6.62
C LYS A 139 26.88 -8.22 6.84
N PHE A 140 25.78 -7.92 6.18
CA PHE A 140 24.56 -8.73 6.19
C PHE A 140 23.86 -8.64 4.85
N ALA A 141 22.88 -9.50 4.58
CA ALA A 141 21.97 -9.36 3.47
C ALA A 141 20.63 -8.79 3.94
N SER A 142 20.18 -7.69 3.34
CA SER A 142 18.82 -7.18 3.48
C SER A 142 17.87 -8.04 2.66
N LEU A 143 16.80 -8.53 3.27
CA LEU A 143 15.79 -9.32 2.55
C LEU A 143 15.13 -8.48 1.45
N GLY A 144 14.93 -7.20 1.68
CA GLY A 144 14.39 -6.26 0.69
C GLY A 144 15.26 -6.16 -0.57
N ILE A 145 16.58 -6.15 -0.40
CA ILE A 145 17.53 -6.07 -1.51
C ILE A 145 17.63 -7.41 -2.24
N ILE A 146 17.88 -8.52 -1.54
CA ILE A 146 18.10 -9.81 -2.22
C ILE A 146 16.84 -10.35 -2.92
N SER A 147 15.65 -9.89 -2.52
CA SER A 147 14.38 -10.24 -3.17
C SER A 147 13.90 -9.23 -4.21
N SER A 148 14.60 -8.09 -4.40
CA SER A 148 14.13 -6.98 -5.25
C SER A 148 13.83 -7.44 -6.67
N GLN A 149 14.76 -8.18 -7.28
CA GLN A 149 14.62 -8.65 -8.65
C GLN A 149 13.51 -9.70 -8.80
N ALA A 150 13.33 -10.58 -7.82
CA ALA A 150 12.23 -11.55 -7.83
C ALA A 150 10.87 -10.85 -7.83
N ARG A 151 10.70 -9.85 -6.95
CA ARG A 151 9.50 -9.00 -6.87
C ARG A 151 9.28 -8.20 -8.15
N ALA A 152 10.34 -7.63 -8.74
CA ALA A 152 10.24 -6.92 -10.01
C ALA A 152 9.84 -7.85 -11.17
N ASN A 153 10.34 -9.08 -11.21
CA ASN A 153 9.93 -10.09 -12.20
C ASN A 153 8.45 -10.45 -12.03
N TRP A 154 7.97 -10.58 -10.80
CA TRP A 154 6.57 -10.84 -10.51
C TRP A 154 5.65 -9.72 -11.01
N ALA A 155 6.02 -8.46 -10.77
CA ALA A 155 5.29 -7.31 -11.27
C ALA A 155 5.28 -7.29 -12.81
N LYS A 156 6.47 -7.43 -13.44
CA LYS A 156 6.63 -7.48 -14.91
C LYS A 156 5.78 -8.55 -15.56
N HIS A 157 5.76 -9.76 -15.00
CA HIS A 157 4.94 -10.86 -15.52
C HIS A 157 3.45 -10.51 -15.66
N CYS A 158 2.93 -9.64 -14.79
CA CYS A 158 1.56 -9.13 -14.87
C CYS A 158 1.44 -7.94 -15.84
N ILE A 159 2.25 -6.90 -15.66
CA ILE A 159 2.10 -5.65 -16.44
C ILE A 159 2.47 -5.81 -17.92
N ASP A 160 3.38 -6.73 -18.28
CA ASP A 160 3.75 -7.01 -19.68
C ASP A 160 2.57 -7.62 -20.47
N GLN A 161 1.56 -8.12 -19.77
CA GLN A 161 0.30 -8.61 -20.34
C GLN A 161 -0.80 -7.54 -20.37
N ASN A 162 -0.46 -6.27 -20.09
CA ASN A 162 -1.39 -5.15 -19.97
C ASN A 162 -2.45 -5.36 -18.87
N LYS A 163 -2.03 -5.97 -17.74
CA LYS A 163 -2.85 -6.24 -16.56
C LYS A 163 -2.41 -5.36 -15.39
N VAL A 164 -3.29 -5.17 -14.41
CA VAL A 164 -3.04 -4.28 -13.26
C VAL A 164 -2.30 -5.02 -12.14
N PHE A 165 -1.18 -4.47 -11.68
CA PHE A 165 -0.48 -4.99 -10.50
C PHE A 165 -0.58 -3.99 -9.36
N VAL A 166 -1.18 -4.41 -8.24
CA VAL A 166 -1.42 -3.58 -7.06
C VAL A 166 -0.64 -4.14 -5.87
N VAL A 167 0.07 -3.30 -5.15
CA VAL A 167 0.88 -3.71 -3.99
C VAL A 167 0.61 -2.87 -2.76
N ASN A 168 0.70 -3.51 -1.61
CA ASN A 168 0.72 -2.84 -0.33
C ASN A 168 2.12 -2.25 -0.04
N GLY A 169 2.15 -0.98 0.38
CA GLY A 169 3.36 -0.25 0.72
C GLY A 169 4.10 0.29 -0.52
N TYR A 170 4.98 1.25 -0.30
CA TYR A 170 5.71 1.92 -1.38
C TYR A 170 6.85 1.08 -1.94
N ALA A 171 7.21 1.39 -3.19
CA ALA A 171 8.41 0.84 -3.78
C ALA A 171 9.62 1.21 -2.92
N ASP A 172 10.35 0.18 -2.50
CA ASP A 172 11.45 0.25 -1.56
C ASP A 172 12.82 0.02 -2.24
N THR A 173 12.79 -0.19 -3.56
CA THR A 173 13.94 -0.51 -4.40
C THR A 173 13.79 0.15 -5.77
N ALA A 174 14.90 0.44 -6.44
CA ALA A 174 14.90 1.11 -7.75
C ALA A 174 14.23 0.23 -8.84
N GLU A 175 14.37 -1.08 -8.72
CA GLU A 175 13.78 -2.09 -9.60
C GLU A 175 12.26 -2.05 -9.58
N LEU A 176 11.65 -1.66 -8.46
CA LEU A 176 10.20 -1.53 -8.32
C LEU A 176 9.71 -0.12 -8.62
N GLN A 177 10.44 0.92 -8.20
CA GLN A 177 10.06 2.32 -8.39
C GLN A 177 9.93 2.68 -9.88
N SER A 178 10.66 1.99 -10.76
CA SER A 178 10.64 2.21 -12.21
C SER A 178 9.45 1.55 -12.92
N LEU A 179 8.62 0.77 -12.21
CA LEU A 179 7.52 0.02 -12.81
C LEU A 179 6.19 0.76 -12.69
N PRO A 180 5.32 0.69 -13.72
CA PRO A 180 3.97 1.26 -13.69
C PRO A 180 3.01 0.38 -12.87
N ILE A 181 3.31 0.20 -11.59
CA ILE A 181 2.45 -0.53 -10.64
C ILE A 181 1.69 0.45 -9.74
N ILE A 182 0.56 0.01 -9.20
CA ILE A 182 -0.21 0.79 -8.22
C ILE A 182 0.26 0.37 -6.82
N SER A 183 0.86 1.28 -6.08
CA SER A 183 1.13 1.10 -4.64
C SER A 183 0.27 2.03 -3.81
N PHE A 184 0.08 1.74 -2.53
CA PHE A 184 -0.59 2.66 -1.62
C PHE A 184 0.08 2.74 -0.25
N CYS A 185 -0.13 3.87 0.44
CA CYS A 185 0.21 4.06 1.85
C CYS A 185 -0.72 3.28 2.77
N GLU A 186 -0.19 2.54 3.74
CA GLU A 186 -0.98 2.06 4.88
C GLU A 186 -1.19 3.16 5.95
N ALA A 187 -1.54 4.38 5.54
CA ALA A 187 -1.74 5.51 6.46
C ALA A 187 -3.02 5.41 7.32
N GLU A 188 -3.80 4.32 7.22
CA GLU A 188 -5.05 4.19 7.97
C GLU A 188 -4.83 4.19 9.50
N TRP A 189 -3.63 3.84 9.96
CA TRP A 189 -3.29 3.78 11.39
C TRP A 189 -2.97 5.14 12.01
N SER A 190 -2.58 6.12 11.20
CA SER A 190 -2.31 7.48 11.63
C SER A 190 -3.53 8.41 11.52
N PHE A 191 -4.68 7.89 11.09
CA PHE A 191 -5.92 8.65 11.01
C PHE A 191 -6.77 8.54 12.28
N ASP A 192 -7.00 9.68 12.93
CA ASP A 192 -8.02 9.84 13.98
C ASP A 192 -8.94 11.04 13.65
N PRO A 193 -10.21 10.79 13.28
CA PRO A 193 -11.13 11.85 12.87
C PRO A 193 -11.55 12.77 14.04
N ASP A 194 -11.37 12.35 15.30
CA ASP A 194 -11.74 13.11 16.49
C ASP A 194 -10.55 13.81 17.17
N SER A 195 -9.34 13.65 16.64
CA SER A 195 -8.16 14.36 17.15
C SER A 195 -8.24 15.88 16.94
N ASP A 196 -7.42 16.64 17.68
CA ASP A 196 -7.29 18.10 17.51
C ASP A 196 -6.62 18.49 16.18
N SER A 197 -6.08 17.52 15.44
CA SER A 197 -5.44 17.72 14.13
C SER A 197 -5.70 16.52 13.22
N PRO A 198 -6.97 16.30 12.81
CA PRO A 198 -7.37 15.10 12.06
C PRO A 198 -6.79 15.05 10.64
N LEU A 199 -6.24 16.19 10.19
CA LEU A 199 -5.59 16.32 8.89
C LEU A 199 -4.10 15.97 8.94
N ASN A 200 -3.51 15.79 10.14
CA ASN A 200 -2.09 15.49 10.29
C ASN A 200 -1.84 13.97 10.19
N THR A 201 -1.96 13.45 8.97
CA THR A 201 -1.67 12.04 8.67
C THR A 201 -0.25 11.93 8.15
N ILE A 202 0.74 12.05 9.04
CA ILE A 202 2.15 12.21 8.65
C ILE A 202 2.68 11.05 7.78
N GLU A 203 2.21 9.82 7.99
CA GLU A 203 2.57 8.66 7.17
C GLU A 203 2.14 8.82 5.70
N ALA A 204 1.10 9.61 5.43
CA ALA A 204 0.67 9.92 4.07
C ALA A 204 1.71 10.75 3.30
N ALA A 205 2.63 11.46 3.98
CA ALA A 205 3.69 12.21 3.31
C ALA A 205 4.64 11.30 2.50
N ASP A 206 4.81 10.04 2.92
CA ASP A 206 5.66 9.07 2.22
C ASP A 206 5.15 8.74 0.81
N GLY A 207 3.88 9.05 0.49
CA GLY A 207 3.30 8.76 -0.83
C GLY A 207 3.67 9.75 -1.91
N GLN A 208 4.26 10.87 -1.53
CA GLN A 208 4.71 11.89 -2.48
C GLN A 208 5.88 11.42 -3.35
N VAL A 209 6.66 10.44 -2.88
CA VAL A 209 7.87 9.94 -3.57
C VAL A 209 7.64 8.63 -4.34
N SER A 210 6.43 8.08 -4.29
CA SER A 210 6.07 6.83 -4.97
C SER A 210 4.71 6.99 -5.66
N CYS A 211 3.72 6.13 -5.38
CA CYS A 211 2.36 6.32 -5.85
C CYS A 211 1.56 7.22 -4.86
N PRO A 212 0.98 8.34 -5.30
CA PRO A 212 0.26 9.29 -4.44
C PRO A 212 -1.13 8.78 -4.07
N LEU A 213 -1.19 7.66 -3.38
CA LEU A 213 -2.41 6.93 -3.06
C LEU A 213 -2.35 6.45 -1.59
N GLY A 214 -3.34 6.82 -0.79
CA GLY A 214 -3.49 6.37 0.59
C GLY A 214 -4.60 5.33 0.74
N LEU A 215 -4.35 4.26 1.49
CA LEU A 215 -5.32 3.22 1.79
C LEU A 215 -6.44 3.76 2.68
N GLY A 216 -7.69 3.43 2.37
CA GLY A 216 -8.84 3.84 3.15
C GLY A 216 -8.88 3.20 4.54
N VAL A 217 -9.65 3.81 5.45
CA VAL A 217 -9.67 3.41 6.86
C VAL A 217 -10.64 2.26 7.12
N SER A 218 -10.12 1.04 7.33
CA SER A 218 -10.92 -0.15 7.70
C SER A 218 -11.64 -0.01 9.03
N ARG A 219 -11.01 0.69 9.98
CA ARG A 219 -11.51 0.84 11.35
C ARG A 219 -12.68 1.81 11.47
N ILE A 220 -13.21 2.39 10.38
CA ILE A 220 -14.44 3.22 10.42
C ILE A 220 -15.58 2.52 11.18
N ARG A 221 -15.73 1.19 11.04
CA ARG A 221 -16.74 0.41 11.78
C ARG A 221 -16.54 0.39 13.29
N GLN A 222 -15.30 0.53 13.75
CA GLN A 222 -14.94 0.61 15.16
C GLN A 222 -15.08 2.06 15.65
N LEU A 223 -14.53 3.01 14.89
CA LEU A 223 -14.58 4.44 15.20
C LEU A 223 -16.01 4.96 15.32
N ARG A 224 -16.96 4.52 14.47
CA ARG A 224 -18.38 4.92 14.57
C ARG A 224 -19.06 4.58 15.90
N LYS A 225 -18.47 3.70 16.73
CA LYS A 225 -19.03 3.35 18.04
C LYS A 225 -18.71 4.41 19.10
N THR A 226 -17.64 5.16 18.89
CA THR A 226 -17.09 6.12 19.86
C THR A 226 -17.12 7.55 19.34
N SER A 227 -17.04 7.73 18.03
CA SER A 227 -17.06 9.03 17.36
C SER A 227 -18.46 9.61 17.30
N LYS A 228 -18.55 10.95 17.39
CA LYS A 228 -19.78 11.70 17.10
C LYS A 228 -19.98 11.95 15.61
N LYS A 229 -18.98 11.67 14.77
CA LYS A 229 -19.02 11.90 13.33
C LYS A 229 -19.70 10.75 12.61
N THR A 230 -20.40 11.06 11.53
CA THR A 230 -20.98 10.03 10.67
C THR A 230 -19.88 9.29 9.87
N PRO A 231 -20.13 8.07 9.39
CA PRO A 231 -19.21 7.39 8.49
C PRO A 231 -18.83 8.20 7.24
N ALA A 232 -19.79 8.96 6.68
CA ALA A 232 -19.53 9.85 5.56
C ALA A 232 -18.53 10.95 5.94
N GLN A 233 -18.76 11.62 7.07
CA GLN A 233 -17.85 12.64 7.60
C GLN A 233 -16.45 12.09 7.85
N MET A 234 -16.32 10.90 8.43
CA MET A 234 -15.02 10.27 8.63
C MET A 234 -14.29 10.00 7.31
N VAL A 235 -15.01 9.54 6.26
CA VAL A 235 -14.43 9.33 4.93
C VAL A 235 -14.02 10.68 4.31
N GLN A 236 -14.87 11.70 4.33
CA GLN A 236 -14.53 13.01 3.75
C GLN A 236 -13.35 13.66 4.46
N ILE A 237 -13.26 13.56 5.79
CA ILE A 237 -12.10 14.05 6.54
C ILE A 237 -10.84 13.28 6.11
N CYS A 238 -10.90 11.95 5.98
CA CYS A 238 -9.76 11.16 5.51
C CYS A 238 -9.30 11.56 4.10
N ILE A 239 -10.23 11.80 3.18
CA ILE A 239 -9.92 12.33 1.83
C ILE A 239 -9.19 13.67 1.95
N ILE A 240 -9.69 14.59 2.77
CA ILE A 240 -9.06 15.90 2.98
C ILE A 240 -7.66 15.74 3.61
N SER A 241 -7.51 14.82 4.58
CA SER A 241 -6.22 14.49 5.19
C SER A 241 -5.21 13.99 4.15
N TYR A 242 -5.63 13.12 3.21
CA TYR A 242 -4.73 12.64 2.14
C TYR A 242 -4.42 13.74 1.12
N LEU A 243 -5.43 14.52 0.71
CA LEU A 243 -5.23 15.66 -0.19
C LEU A 243 -4.29 16.71 0.39
N ARG A 244 -4.29 16.93 1.72
CA ARG A 244 -3.31 17.81 2.39
C ARG A 244 -1.87 17.41 2.06
N HIS A 245 -1.61 16.12 1.90
CA HIS A 245 -0.31 15.57 1.53
C HIS A 245 -0.16 15.32 0.03
N GLY A 246 -1.11 15.75 -0.81
CA GLY A 246 -1.07 15.51 -2.26
C GLY A 246 -1.35 14.05 -2.63
N LEU A 247 -2.10 13.31 -1.82
CA LEU A 247 -2.48 11.92 -2.07
C LEU A 247 -3.97 11.78 -2.40
N LEU A 248 -4.28 10.79 -3.22
CA LEU A 248 -5.64 10.31 -3.49
C LEU A 248 -6.07 9.23 -2.49
N TYR A 249 -7.37 9.03 -2.36
CA TYR A 249 -7.94 8.02 -1.46
C TYR A 249 -8.28 6.71 -2.20
N CYS A 250 -7.73 5.58 -1.75
CA CYS A 250 -8.11 4.24 -2.21
C CYS A 250 -9.09 3.58 -1.25
N HIS A 251 -10.15 2.96 -1.74
CA HIS A 251 -11.04 2.18 -0.87
C HIS A 251 -10.34 0.91 -0.36
N TYR A 252 -10.36 0.68 0.96
CA TYR A 252 -9.81 -0.54 1.55
C TYR A 252 -10.84 -1.67 1.66
N PHE A 253 -12.06 -1.34 2.08
CA PHE A 253 -13.20 -2.26 2.14
C PHE A 253 -14.44 -1.59 1.57
N PRO A 254 -15.45 -2.36 1.10
CA PRO A 254 -16.74 -1.79 0.74
C PRO A 254 -17.37 -1.14 1.97
N ILE A 255 -17.35 0.19 1.97
CA ILE A 255 -18.06 1.02 2.95
C ILE A 255 -19.40 1.36 2.32
N VAL A 256 -20.47 0.83 2.89
CA VAL A 256 -21.83 1.25 2.51
C VAL A 256 -22.12 2.56 3.22
N LEU A 257 -22.07 3.65 2.47
CA LEU A 257 -22.55 4.96 2.89
C LEU A 257 -23.99 5.16 2.41
N ASN A 258 -24.74 6.03 3.08
CA ASN A 258 -26.08 6.43 2.64
C ASN A 258 -26.03 7.00 1.21
N ASP A 259 -27.15 6.91 0.48
CA ASP A 259 -27.25 7.39 -0.90
C ASP A 259 -26.70 8.81 -1.06
N GLY A 260 -25.79 8.98 -2.02
CA GLY A 260 -25.08 10.23 -2.29
C GLY A 260 -23.74 10.42 -1.54
N ALA A 261 -23.59 9.95 -0.31
CA ALA A 261 -22.58 10.41 0.66
C ALA A 261 -21.09 10.01 0.42
N TYR A 262 -20.78 9.52 -0.78
CA TYR A 262 -19.43 9.15 -1.20
C TYR A 262 -18.61 10.37 -1.67
N GLY A 263 -19.25 11.53 -1.87
CA GLY A 263 -18.59 12.73 -2.35
C GLY A 263 -17.87 12.51 -3.68
N MET A 264 -16.65 13.02 -3.79
CA MET A 264 -15.84 12.90 -5.01
C MET A 264 -15.47 11.45 -5.37
N LEU A 265 -15.54 10.49 -4.45
CA LEU A 265 -15.15 9.10 -4.71
C LEU A 265 -16.00 8.43 -5.79
N ARG A 266 -17.21 8.94 -6.06
CA ARG A 266 -18.08 8.43 -7.15
C ARG A 266 -17.47 8.61 -8.54
N GLU A 267 -16.66 9.64 -8.71
CA GLU A 267 -16.13 10.08 -10.02
C GLU A 267 -14.61 10.23 -10.00
N LEU A 268 -13.93 9.93 -8.87
CA LEU A 268 -12.49 10.15 -8.71
C LEU A 268 -11.69 9.38 -9.77
N TYR A 269 -11.96 8.10 -9.93
CA TYR A 269 -11.23 7.23 -10.85
C TYR A 269 -11.88 7.15 -12.24
N PRO A 270 -11.10 6.93 -13.32
CA PRO A 270 -9.64 6.82 -13.38
C PRO A 270 -8.93 8.15 -13.12
N PHE A 271 -7.68 8.09 -12.66
CA PHE A 271 -6.86 9.27 -12.36
C PHE A 271 -5.37 8.94 -12.57
N THR A 272 -4.69 9.73 -13.40
CA THR A 272 -3.26 9.63 -13.73
C THR A 272 -2.54 10.87 -13.22
N PRO A 273 -1.86 10.83 -12.05
CA PRO A 273 -1.24 12.00 -11.44
C PRO A 273 -0.14 12.66 -12.30
N LYS A 274 -0.11 14.00 -12.29
CA LYS A 274 0.88 14.85 -12.98
C LYS A 274 1.56 15.85 -12.06
N GLU A 275 0.79 16.44 -11.14
CA GLU A 275 1.32 17.39 -10.15
C GLU A 275 0.64 17.13 -8.80
N LEU A 276 1.44 17.15 -7.74
CA LEU A 276 0.99 17.02 -6.36
C LEU A 276 1.20 18.37 -5.66
N GLY A 277 0.25 18.76 -4.81
CA GLY A 277 0.45 19.91 -3.93
C GLY A 277 -0.36 19.82 -2.65
N GLU A 278 -0.09 20.74 -1.73
CA GLU A 278 -0.83 20.80 -0.47
C GLU A 278 -2.31 21.10 -0.75
N GLY A 279 -3.15 20.10 -0.52
CA GLY A 279 -4.60 20.18 -0.70
C GLY A 279 -5.09 19.88 -2.11
N PHE A 280 -4.25 19.43 -3.05
CA PHE A 280 -4.71 19.09 -4.40
C PHE A 280 -3.80 18.10 -5.14
N VAL A 281 -4.39 17.43 -6.14
CA VAL A 281 -3.69 16.59 -7.11
C VAL A 281 -4.23 16.95 -8.49
N ILE A 282 -3.34 17.23 -9.44
CA ILE A 282 -3.66 17.41 -10.85
C ILE A 282 -3.30 16.11 -11.57
N GLY A 283 -4.26 15.56 -12.32
CA GLY A 283 -4.04 14.43 -13.21
C GLY A 283 -4.35 14.77 -14.66
N GLU A 284 -4.15 13.80 -15.55
CA GLU A 284 -4.50 13.94 -16.97
C GLU A 284 -6.01 14.13 -17.16
N GLU A 285 -6.81 13.38 -16.40
CA GLU A 285 -8.25 13.30 -16.59
C GLU A 285 -9.00 14.30 -15.73
N LYS A 286 -8.46 14.65 -14.56
CA LYS A 286 -9.17 15.40 -13.50
C LYS A 286 -8.22 16.19 -12.59
N ILE A 287 -8.77 17.17 -11.87
CA ILE A 287 -8.15 17.80 -10.71
C ILE A 287 -9.00 17.48 -9.48
N ALA A 288 -8.37 16.98 -8.42
CA ALA A 288 -8.98 16.72 -7.12
C ALA A 288 -8.40 17.69 -6.09
N GLY A 289 -9.22 18.29 -5.24
CA GLY A 289 -8.68 19.19 -4.20
C GLY A 289 -9.61 19.53 -3.06
N CYS A 290 -9.06 20.20 -2.05
CA CYS A 290 -9.74 20.63 -0.82
C CYS A 290 -9.32 22.04 -0.35
N VAL A 291 -8.66 22.81 -1.22
CA VAL A 291 -8.25 24.21 -0.99
C VAL A 291 -8.61 25.11 -2.18
N SER A 292 -8.91 26.37 -1.89
CA SER A 292 -9.19 27.41 -2.88
C SER A 292 -7.93 27.73 -3.70
N ARG A 293 -8.06 27.67 -5.03
CA ARG A 293 -6.94 27.84 -5.96
C ARG A 293 -7.44 28.20 -7.35
N THR A 294 -6.57 28.77 -8.18
CA THR A 294 -6.82 28.92 -9.61
C THR A 294 -6.03 27.87 -10.38
N PHE A 295 -6.70 27.20 -11.31
CA PHE A 295 -6.09 26.21 -12.21
C PHE A 295 -6.28 26.63 -13.65
N ASP A 296 -5.32 26.24 -14.49
CA ASP A 296 -5.47 26.27 -15.94
C ASP A 296 -5.85 24.86 -16.41
N TRP A 297 -6.85 24.77 -17.27
CA TRP A 297 -7.41 23.53 -17.78
C TRP A 297 -7.30 23.51 -19.31
N PRO A 298 -6.51 22.60 -19.90
CA PRO A 298 -6.21 22.61 -21.33
C PRO A 298 -7.31 21.96 -22.19
N GLY A 299 -8.37 21.43 -21.57
CA GLY A 299 -9.39 20.67 -22.28
C GLY A 299 -10.21 21.49 -23.29
N PRO A 300 -10.69 20.85 -24.36
CA PRO A 300 -11.35 21.55 -25.48
C PRO A 300 -12.72 22.14 -25.13
N GLY A 301 -13.40 21.59 -24.13
CA GLY A 301 -14.72 22.02 -23.64
C GLY A 301 -14.68 22.60 -22.23
N GLU A 302 -15.74 23.30 -21.84
CA GLU A 302 -15.88 23.87 -20.50
C GLU A 302 -15.76 22.77 -19.42
N PRO A 303 -14.93 22.98 -18.39
CA PRO A 303 -14.70 21.98 -17.35
C PRO A 303 -15.93 21.77 -16.47
N LYS A 304 -16.25 20.50 -16.21
CA LYS A 304 -17.27 20.10 -15.23
C LYS A 304 -16.68 20.19 -13.84
N CYS A 305 -17.21 21.10 -13.03
CA CYS A 305 -16.75 21.34 -11.66
C CYS A 305 -17.80 20.88 -10.64
N LYS A 306 -17.40 20.03 -9.70
CA LYS A 306 -18.24 19.52 -8.61
C LYS A 306 -17.61 19.84 -7.27
N ARG A 307 -18.42 20.22 -6.29
CA ARG A 307 -18.00 20.53 -4.92
C ARG A 307 -18.82 19.71 -3.92
N PHE A 308 -18.18 19.24 -2.86
CA PHE A 308 -18.79 18.38 -1.85
C PHE A 308 -18.52 18.92 -0.44
N ASN A 309 -19.51 18.75 0.45
CA ASN A 309 -19.38 19.05 1.88
C ASN A 309 -18.85 17.83 2.68
N LEU A 310 -18.66 18.00 3.99
CA LEU A 310 -18.23 16.90 4.87
C LEU A 310 -19.20 15.72 4.96
N ASP A 311 -20.47 15.89 4.59
CA ASP A 311 -21.41 14.77 4.53
C ASP A 311 -21.31 14.00 3.20
N GLY A 312 -20.36 14.38 2.33
CA GLY A 312 -20.14 13.78 1.02
C GLY A 312 -21.24 14.13 0.01
N ILE A 313 -22.00 15.19 0.27
CA ILE A 313 -23.11 15.65 -0.58
C ILE A 313 -22.61 16.75 -1.51
N GLU A 314 -22.98 16.65 -2.79
CA GLU A 314 -22.68 17.67 -3.79
C GLU A 314 -23.42 18.98 -3.46
N ILE A 315 -22.70 20.10 -3.48
CA ILE A 315 -23.24 21.43 -3.18
C ILE A 315 -22.90 22.43 -4.31
N PRO A 316 -23.82 23.32 -4.70
CA PRO A 316 -23.65 24.19 -5.87
C PRO A 316 -22.66 25.34 -5.62
N GLY A 317 -22.04 25.86 -6.67
CA GLY A 317 -21.19 27.07 -6.64
C GLY A 317 -19.73 26.84 -6.22
N GLY A 318 -18.97 27.93 -6.10
CA GLY A 318 -17.55 27.89 -5.72
C GLY A 318 -16.56 27.83 -6.90
N PHE A 319 -17.03 28.06 -8.13
CA PHE A 319 -16.22 28.04 -9.34
C PHE A 319 -16.54 29.24 -10.23
N GLU A 320 -15.51 29.89 -10.76
CA GLU A 320 -15.58 30.84 -11.87
C GLU A 320 -14.74 30.28 -13.02
N THR A 321 -15.38 29.96 -14.15
CA THR A 321 -14.72 29.46 -15.36
C THR A 321 -14.59 30.58 -16.39
N THR A 322 -13.42 30.73 -17.00
CA THR A 322 -13.20 31.75 -18.04
C THR A 322 -12.30 31.20 -19.12
N ARG A 323 -12.81 31.17 -20.36
CA ARG A 323 -12.03 30.77 -21.54
C ARG A 323 -10.96 31.84 -21.84
N GLN A 324 -9.72 31.42 -21.98
CA GLN A 324 -8.58 32.27 -22.31
C GLN A 324 -8.39 32.36 -23.84
N GLU A 325 -7.58 33.34 -24.29
CA GLU A 325 -7.30 33.56 -25.71
C GLU A 325 -6.55 32.39 -26.39
N ASP A 326 -5.73 31.67 -25.63
CA ASP A 326 -4.98 30.50 -26.09
C ASP A 326 -5.84 29.21 -26.17
N GLY A 327 -7.13 29.32 -25.85
CA GLY A 327 -8.09 28.21 -25.88
C GLY A 327 -8.18 27.42 -24.57
N THR A 328 -7.32 27.67 -23.59
CA THR A 328 -7.39 27.05 -22.25
C THR A 328 -8.52 27.66 -21.41
N TRP A 329 -8.92 26.96 -20.33
CA TRP A 329 -9.87 27.46 -19.36
C TRP A 329 -9.17 27.81 -18.05
N LYS A 330 -9.40 29.03 -17.56
CA LYS A 330 -9.03 29.40 -16.20
C LYS A 330 -10.17 29.09 -15.25
N ILE A 331 -9.90 28.34 -14.19
CA ILE A 331 -10.88 27.91 -13.21
C ILE A 331 -10.46 28.44 -11.86
N LYS A 332 -11.18 29.44 -11.34
CA LYS A 332 -10.97 29.94 -9.99
C LYS A 332 -11.92 29.21 -9.03
N VAL A 333 -11.33 28.49 -8.09
CA VAL A 333 -12.01 27.72 -7.06
C VAL A 333 -12.05 28.52 -5.77
N ALA A 334 -13.23 28.71 -5.21
CA ALA A 334 -13.47 29.38 -3.93
C ALA A 334 -14.38 28.52 -3.04
N ILE A 335 -13.77 27.83 -2.08
CA ILE A 335 -14.44 26.88 -1.18
C ILE A 335 -14.04 27.12 0.28
N LYS A 336 -14.66 26.38 1.20
CA LYS A 336 -14.17 26.34 2.59
C LYS A 336 -13.00 25.36 2.67
N ASP A 337 -11.80 25.89 2.58
CA ASP A 337 -10.55 25.13 2.68
C ASP A 337 -10.59 24.15 3.86
N TRP A 338 -10.13 22.93 3.61
CA TRP A 338 -10.05 21.85 4.59
C TRP A 338 -11.40 21.35 5.15
N LYS A 339 -12.52 21.81 4.59
CA LYS A 339 -13.89 21.40 4.98
C LYS A 339 -14.76 20.99 3.80
N GLU A 340 -14.34 21.35 2.60
CA GLU A 340 -15.03 21.02 1.35
C GLU A 340 -14.00 20.39 0.40
N THR A 341 -14.47 19.51 -0.48
CA THR A 341 -13.64 18.92 -1.54
C THR A 341 -14.24 19.26 -2.90
N TYR A 342 -13.44 19.17 -3.96
CA TYR A 342 -13.90 19.36 -5.32
C TYR A 342 -13.23 18.41 -6.29
N LEU A 343 -13.93 18.19 -7.41
CA LEU A 343 -13.44 17.47 -8.57
C LEU A 343 -13.73 18.32 -9.82
N ILE A 344 -12.69 18.57 -10.60
CA ILE A 344 -12.76 19.21 -11.91
C ILE A 344 -12.44 18.14 -12.95
N SER A 345 -13.25 18.05 -14.00
CA SER A 345 -13.11 17.02 -15.04
C SER A 345 -13.57 17.52 -16.39
N GLN A 346 -13.16 16.85 -17.46
CA GLN A 346 -13.71 17.11 -18.80
C GLN A 346 -15.19 16.68 -18.82
N MET A 347 -16.08 17.52 -19.37
CA MET A 347 -17.40 17.05 -19.80
C MET A 347 -17.19 15.94 -20.85
N PRO A 348 -17.90 14.80 -20.78
CA PRO A 348 -17.88 13.84 -21.87
C PRO A 348 -18.15 14.59 -23.17
N VAL A 349 -17.23 14.49 -24.13
CA VAL A 349 -17.54 14.89 -25.50
C VAL A 349 -18.45 13.77 -25.98
N ASP A 350 -19.72 14.08 -26.30
CA ASP A 350 -20.60 13.12 -26.93
C ASP A 350 -19.83 12.54 -28.14
N THR A 351 -19.51 11.26 -28.05
CA THR A 351 -18.94 10.53 -29.16
C THR A 351 -20.13 10.12 -30.01
N GLU A 352 -20.34 10.83 -31.13
CA GLU A 352 -21.31 10.45 -32.16
C GLU A 352 -21.03 9.04 -32.72
#